data_AF-A0A642CAG7-F1
#
_entry.id   AF-A0A642CAG7-F1
#
_cell.length_a   1.000
_cell.length_b   1.000
_cell.length_c   1.000
_cell.angle_alpha   90.00
_cell.angle_beta   90.00
_cell.angle_gamma   90.00
#
_symmetry.space_group_name_H-M   'P 1'
#
loop_
_entity.id
_entity.type
_entity.pdbx_description
1 polymer ?
#
loop_
_entity_poly.entity_id
_entity_poly.type
_entity_poly.pdbx_seq_one_letter_code
_entity_poly.pdbx_strand_id
1 'polypeptide(L)' 'AKARIDEGWTYGEKRDDIHKKHPCLVPYDELPEEEKEYDRNTAMNTIKMVKKLGFRIEKED' A
#
# COMPACT_ATOMS: atom_id res chain seq x y z
N ALA A 1 2.89 -2.98 -4.47
CA ALA A 1 4.23 -2.82 -5.09
C ALA A 1 4.27 -3.10 -6.60
N LYS A 2 3.47 -4.04 -7.15
CA LYS A 2 3.57 -4.51 -8.56
C LYS A 2 3.72 -3.41 -9.62
N ALA A 3 2.87 -2.39 -9.61
CA ALA A 3 2.94 -1.30 -10.60
C ALA A 3 4.33 -0.61 -10.64
N ARG A 4 4.90 -0.29 -9.47
CA ARG A 4 6.24 0.31 -9.37
C ARG A 4 7.33 -0.66 -9.87
N ILE A 5 7.21 -1.95 -9.57
CA ILE A 5 8.15 -2.96 -10.07
C ILE A 5 8.11 -3.05 -11.60
N ASP A 6 6.90 -3.05 -12.18
CA ASP A 6 6.70 -3.08 -13.63
C ASP A 6 7.25 -1.80 -14.31
N GLU A 7 7.29 -0.67 -13.59
CA GLU A 7 7.96 0.59 -14.01
C GLU A 7 9.50 0.59 -13.82
N GLY A 8 10.08 -0.51 -13.33
CA GLY A 8 11.51 -0.68 -13.11
C GLY A 8 12.02 -0.20 -11.75
N TRP A 9 11.13 0.01 -10.78
CA TRP A 9 11.56 0.34 -9.42
C TRP A 9 12.09 -0.88 -8.67
N THR A 10 13.14 -0.67 -7.88
CA THR A 10 13.81 -1.69 -7.08
C THR A 10 13.96 -1.25 -5.62
N TYR A 11 14.32 -2.18 -4.75
CA TYR A 11 14.64 -1.84 -3.37
C TYR A 11 15.90 -0.95 -3.27
N GLY A 12 15.89 -0.02 -2.32
CA GLY A 12 17.09 0.66 -1.84
C GLY A 12 16.85 1.29 -0.48
N GLU A 13 17.90 1.38 0.34
CA GLU A 13 17.83 1.89 1.72
C GLU A 13 17.20 3.29 1.84
N LYS A 14 17.33 4.10 0.79
CA LYS A 14 16.75 5.43 0.67
C LYS A 14 16.04 5.56 -0.68
N ARG A 15 15.07 6.47 -0.72
CA ARG A 15 14.38 6.82 -1.96
C ARG A 15 15.36 7.51 -2.92
N ASP A 16 15.42 6.99 -4.14
CA ASP A 16 16.23 7.52 -5.23
C ASP A 16 15.42 7.45 -6.52
N ASP A 17 14.84 8.57 -6.93
CA ASP A 17 13.96 8.61 -8.09
C ASP A 17 14.73 8.49 -9.42
N ILE A 18 16.02 8.85 -9.43
CA ILE A 18 16.89 8.76 -10.62
C ILE A 18 17.17 7.29 -10.94
N HIS A 19 17.55 6.52 -9.93
CA HIS A 19 17.82 5.09 -10.07
C HIS A 19 16.60 4.20 -9.77
N LYS A 20 15.43 4.82 -9.58
CA LYS A 20 14.16 4.17 -9.23
C LYS A 20 14.29 3.21 -8.06
N LYS A 21 14.84 3.67 -6.93
CA LYS A 21 14.93 2.90 -5.69
C LYS A 21 13.96 3.39 -4.63
N HIS A 22 13.34 2.48 -3.89
CA HIS A 22 12.44 2.84 -2.80
C HIS A 22 12.57 1.87 -1.61
N PRO A 23 12.62 2.35 -0.36
CA PRO A 23 12.82 1.50 0.82
C PRO A 23 11.64 0.56 1.08
N CYS A 24 10.41 1.00 0.80
CA CYS A 24 9.20 0.19 0.98
C CYS A 24 8.96 -0.89 -0.12
N LEU A 25 9.93 -1.16 -1.00
CA LEU A 25 9.84 -2.27 -1.96
C LEU A 25 10.37 -3.58 -1.37
N VAL A 26 9.78 -3.96 -0.24
CA VAL A 26 10.05 -5.18 0.54
C VAL A 26 8.73 -5.94 0.74
N PRO A 27 8.76 -7.22 1.19
CA PRO A 27 7.54 -7.94 1.60
C PRO A 27 6.73 -7.14 2.62
N TYR A 28 5.40 -7.29 2.59
CA TYR A 28 4.51 -6.52 3.48
C TYR A 28 4.89 -6.67 4.95
N ASP A 29 5.27 -7.87 5.39
CA ASP A 29 5.65 -8.15 6.77
C ASP A 29 6.91 -7.39 7.22
N GLU A 30 7.78 -7.03 6.29
CA GLU A 30 9.03 -6.28 6.53
C GLU A 30 8.86 -4.76 6.44
N LEU A 31 7.66 -4.28 6.07
CA LEU A 31 7.41 -2.84 6.04
C LEU A 31 7.48 -2.23 7.45
N PRO A 32 7.96 -0.98 7.57
CA PRO A 32 7.82 -0.20 8.79
C PRO A 32 6.35 -0.14 9.24
N GLU A 33 6.13 -0.18 10.56
CA GLU A 33 4.77 -0.17 11.09
C GLU A 33 4.00 1.10 10.73
N GLU A 34 4.69 2.24 10.60
CA GLU A 34 4.10 3.51 10.13
C GLU A 34 3.53 3.39 8.71
N GLU A 35 4.25 2.71 7.80
CA GLU A 35 3.78 2.48 6.43
C GLU A 35 2.58 1.52 6.41
N LYS A 36 2.64 0.45 7.21
CA LYS A 36 1.50 -0.47 7.38
C LYS A 36 0.27 0.25 7.95
N GLU A 37 0.47 1.11 8.92
CA GLU A 37 -0.59 1.92 9.52
C GLU A 37 -1.21 2.88 8.50
N TYR A 38 -0.39 3.55 7.70
CA TYR A 38 -0.86 4.40 6.61
C TYR A 38 -1.74 3.63 5.61
N ASP A 39 -1.29 2.45 5.18
CA ASP A 39 -2.04 1.57 4.26
C ASP A 39 -3.39 1.15 4.88
N ARG A 40 -3.39 0.70 6.15
CA ARG A 40 -4.61 0.31 6.87
C ARG A 40 -5.57 1.49 7.03
N ASN A 41 -5.07 2.66 7.40
CA ASN A 41 -5.88 3.87 7.55
C ASN A 41 -6.54 4.28 6.23
N THR A 42 -5.79 4.22 5.13
CA THR A 42 -6.29 4.49 3.78
C THR A 42 -7.38 3.50 3.36
N ALA A 43 -7.16 2.21 3.58
CA ALA A 43 -8.15 1.17 3.32
C ALA A 43 -9.42 1.37 4.16
N MET A 44 -9.27 1.65 5.46
CA MET A 44 -10.39 1.88 6.37
C MET A 44 -11.19 3.12 6.00
N ASN A 45 -10.56 4.19 5.53
CA ASN A 45 -11.26 5.38 5.06
C ASN A 45 -12.11 5.08 3.84
N THR A 46 -11.59 4.28 2.90
CA THR A 46 -12.35 3.81 1.73
C THR A 46 -13.55 2.97 2.15
N ILE A 47 -13.36 2.02 3.08
CA ILE A 47 -14.45 1.18 3.62
C ILE A 47 -15.54 2.04 4.29
N LYS A 48 -15.14 3.03 5.10
CA LYS A 48 -16.07 3.98 5.72
C LYS A 48 -16.87 4.77 4.68
N MET A 49 -16.23 5.19 3.59
CA MET A 49 -16.91 5.88 2.48
C MET A 49 -17.93 4.97 1.80
N VAL A 50 -17.55 3.75 1.42
CA VAL A 50 -18.45 2.77 0.80
C VAL A 50 -19.69 2.52 1.68
N LYS A 51 -19.50 2.37 2.99
CA LYS A 51 -20.62 2.23 3.94
C LYS A 51 -21.49 3.49 4.01
N LYS A 52 -20.90 4.69 4.01
CA LYS A 52 -21.65 5.96 4.00
C LYS A 52 -22.49 6.15 2.73
N LEU A 53 -22.06 5.59 1.61
CA LEU A 53 -22.80 5.59 0.35
C LEU A 53 -23.95 4.57 0.32
N GLY A 54 -24.16 3.79 1.39
CA GLY A 54 -25.28 2.86 1.53
C GLY A 54 -24.99 1.44 1.03
N PHE A 55 -23.75 1.13 0.64
CA PHE A 55 -23.36 -0.22 0.24
C PHE A 55 -23.16 -1.14 1.44
N ARG A 56 -23.43 -2.43 1.25
CA ARG A 56 -23.18 -3.50 2.21
C ARG A 56 -21.99 -4.35 1.74
N ILE A 57 -21.08 -4.66 2.66
CA ILE A 57 -19.91 -5.51 2.40
C ILE A 57 -20.17 -6.85 3.09
N GLU A 58 -20.14 -7.93 2.32
CA GLU A 58 -20.36 -9.30 2.81
C GLU A 58 -19.25 -10.21 2.29
N LYS A 59 -18.96 -11.27 3.04
CA LYS A 59 -18.13 -12.36 2.55
C LYS A 59 -18.99 -13.25 1.66
N GLU A 60 -18.45 -13.65 0.53
CA GLU A 60 -19.01 -14.77 -0.23
C GLU A 60 -18.54 -16.06 0.46
N ASP A 61 -19.48 -16.98 0.72
CA ASP A 61 -19.21 -18.28 1.35
C ASP A 61 -18.59 -19.27 0.35
#